data_AF-A0A915I388-F1
#
_entry.id   AF-A0A915I388-F1
#
_cell.length_a   1.000
_cell.length_b   1.000
_cell.length_c   1.000
_cell.angle_alpha   90.00
_cell.angle_beta   90.00
_cell.angle_gamma   90.00
#
_symmetry.space_group_name_H-M   'P 1'
#
loop_
_entity.id
_entity.type
_entity.pdbx_description
1 polymer ?
#
loop_
_entity_poly.entity_id
_entity_poly.type
_entity_poly.pdbx_seq_one_letter_code
_entity_poly.pdbx_strand_id
1 'polypeptide(L)'
;MLILAVCHASSIGGIGTITGCPSNIIIFGYMEKTYGKETGLTYLSWCAYCIPVVVINTLVAWAVVLLFYFGPRGFRSTARNNNVSQVVRMHYEKLGPMK
;
A
#
# COMPACT_ATOMS: atom_id res chain seq x y z
N MET A 1 13.27 -4.34 -0.54
CA MET A 1 12.04 -3.73 0.03
C MET A 1 11.36 -2.81 -0.96
N LEU A 2 12.05 -1.79 -1.50
CA LEU A 2 11.47 -0.88 -2.50
C LEU A 2 10.99 -1.62 -3.76
N ILE A 3 11.78 -2.58 -4.27
CA ILE A 3 11.40 -3.42 -5.42
C ILE A 3 10.17 -4.30 -5.14
N LEU A 4 10.00 -4.80 -3.90
CA LEU A 4 8.86 -5.64 -3.54
C LEU A 4 7.56 -4.80 -3.49
N ALA A 5 7.64 -3.60 -2.91
CA ALA A 5 6.54 -2.65 -2.90
C ALA A 5 6.17 -2.17 -4.31
N VAL A 6 7.18 -1.89 -5.15
CA VAL A 6 6.96 -1.48 -6.56
C VAL A 6 6.37 -2.61 -7.39
N CYS A 7 6.83 -3.86 -7.21
CA CYS A 7 6.26 -5.03 -7.89
C CYS A 7 4.78 -5.21 -7.52
N HIS A 8 4.45 -5.11 -6.23
CA HIS A 8 3.07 -5.22 -5.75
C HIS A 8 2.18 -4.07 -6.25
N ALA A 9 2.71 -2.83 -6.29
CA ALA A 9 2.01 -1.68 -6.87
C ALA A 9 1.74 -1.87 -8.37
N SER A 10 2.71 -2.40 -9.12
CA SER A 10 2.56 -2.71 -10.55
C SER A 10 1.46 -3.74 -10.80
N SER A 11 1.42 -4.82 -10.01
CA SER A 11 0.35 -5.83 -10.11
C SER A 11 -1.04 -5.25 -9.81
N ILE A 12 -1.16 -4.36 -8.81
CA ILE A 12 -2.42 -3.70 -8.47
C ILE A 12 -2.86 -2.76 -9.60
N GLY A 13 -1.92 -2.01 -10.20
CA GLY A 13 -2.20 -1.11 -11.32
C GLY A 13 -2.71 -1.84 -12.57
N GLY A 14 -2.21 -3.06 -12.83
CA GLY A 14 -2.66 -3.90 -13.94
C GLY A 14 -4.13 -4.37 -13.81
N ILE A 15 -4.67 -4.47 -12.60
CA ILE A 15 -6.08 -4.85 -12.38
C ILE A 15 -7.02 -3.67 -12.68
N GLY A 16 -6.51 -2.44 -12.62
CA GLY A 16 -7.28 -1.21 -12.76
C GLY A 16 -7.82 -0.90 -14.14
N THR A 17 -7.27 -1.54 -15.17
CA THR A 17 -7.55 -1.24 -16.56
C THR A 17 -8.05 -2.49 -17.26
N ILE A 18 -9.01 -2.36 -18.20
CA ILE A 18 -9.51 -3.50 -18.99
C ILE A 18 -8.35 -4.22 -19.68
N THR A 19 -7.37 -3.48 -20.19
CA THR A 19 -6.20 -4.00 -20.91
C THR A 19 -5.09 -4.56 -20.03
N GLY A 20 -5.15 -4.38 -18.71
CA GLY A 20 -4.04 -4.76 -17.83
C GLY A 20 -4.02 -6.24 -17.45
N CYS A 21 -5.10 -6.99 -17.67
CA CYS A 21 -5.15 -8.45 -17.52
C CYS A 21 -5.92 -9.09 -18.69
N PRO A 22 -5.39 -10.16 -19.32
CA PRO A 22 -6.04 -10.79 -20.48
C PRO A 22 -7.45 -11.31 -20.15
N SER A 23 -7.67 -11.79 -18.93
CA SER A 23 -9.00 -12.25 -18.46
C SER A 23 -10.06 -11.15 -18.51
N ASN A 24 -9.72 -9.91 -18.16
CA ASN A 24 -10.65 -8.78 -18.16
C ASN A 24 -11.07 -8.41 -19.60
N ILE A 25 -10.14 -8.49 -20.56
CA ILE A 25 -10.40 -8.24 -21.98
C ILE A 25 -11.36 -9.28 -22.55
N ILE A 26 -11.14 -10.56 -22.22
CA ILE A 26 -11.98 -11.66 -22.71
C ILE A 26 -13.41 -11.50 -22.20
N ILE A 27 -13.59 -11.17 -20.92
CA ILE A 27 -14.91 -10.92 -20.32
C ILE A 27 -15.58 -9.72 -20.98
N PHE A 28 -14.83 -8.63 -21.20
CA PHE A 28 -15.36 -7.43 -21.86
C PHE A 28 -15.85 -7.75 -23.29
N GLY A 29 -15.05 -8.47 -24.09
CA GLY A 29 -15.43 -8.89 -25.43
C GLY A 29 -16.59 -9.89 -25.46
N TYR A 30 -16.71 -10.75 -24.45
CA TYR A 30 -17.85 -11.67 -24.30
C TYR A 30 -19.14 -10.94 -23.91
N MET A 31 -19.05 -9.96 -23.02
CA MET A 31 -20.17 -9.11 -22.61
C MET A 31 -20.69 -8.28 -23.78
N GLU A 32 -19.79 -7.71 -24.59
CA GLU A 32 -20.16 -6.97 -25.81
C GLU A 32 -20.88 -7.86 -26.83
N LYS A 33 -20.46 -9.12 -26.98
CA LYS A 33 -21.11 -10.09 -27.87
C LYS A 33 -22.47 -10.59 -27.37
N THR A 34 -22.61 -10.81 -26.06
CA THR A 34 -23.80 -11.44 -25.47
C THR A 34 -24.93 -10.43 -25.22
N TYR A 35 -24.60 -9.20 -24.80
CA TYR A 35 -25.58 -8.18 -24.44
C TYR A 35 -25.66 -7.01 -25.45
N GLY A 36 -24.84 -7.02 -26.51
CA GLY A 36 -24.79 -5.95 -27.50
C GLY A 36 -24.15 -4.65 -26.98
N LYS A 37 -23.98 -3.67 -27.88
CA LYS A 37 -23.43 -2.33 -27.56
C LYS A 37 -24.31 -1.47 -26.64
N GLU A 38 -25.52 -1.94 -26.30
CA GLU A 38 -26.53 -1.15 -25.58
C GLU A 38 -26.41 -1.23 -24.05
N THR A 39 -25.43 -1.96 -23.52
CA THR A 39 -25.21 -2.10 -22.07
C THR A 39 -24.57 -0.88 -21.41
N GLY A 40 -24.14 0.14 -22.16
CA GLY A 40 -23.46 1.33 -21.61
C GLY A 40 -22.09 1.03 -20.98
N LEU A 41 -21.59 -0.21 -21.14
CA LEU A 41 -20.32 -0.67 -20.61
C LEU A 41 -19.18 -0.18 -21.51
N THR A 42 -18.90 1.11 -21.44
CA THR A 42 -17.79 1.73 -22.17
C THR A 42 -16.49 1.46 -21.43
N TYR A 43 -15.35 1.50 -22.13
CA TYR A 43 -14.03 1.45 -21.52
C TYR A 43 -13.89 2.43 -20.34
N LEU A 44 -14.46 3.62 -20.48
CA LEU A 44 -14.48 4.64 -19.45
C LEU A 44 -15.32 4.23 -18.21
N SER A 45 -16.48 3.59 -18.39
CA SER A 45 -17.32 3.11 -17.29
C SER A 45 -16.60 2.04 -16.46
N TRP A 46 -15.85 1.16 -17.13
CA TRP A 46 -15.03 0.17 -16.45
C TRP A 46 -13.87 0.82 -15.68
N CYS A 47 -13.14 1.74 -16.31
CA CYS A 47 -12.07 2.48 -15.63
C CYS A 47 -12.62 3.27 -14.43
N ALA A 48 -13.78 3.93 -14.57
CA ALA A 48 -14.42 4.65 -13.47
C ALA A 48 -14.79 3.73 -12.30
N TYR A 49 -15.17 2.48 -12.58
CA TYR A 49 -15.44 1.48 -11.55
C TYR A 49 -14.16 0.90 -10.92
N CYS A 50 -13.11 0.69 -11.72
CA CYS A 50 -11.87 0.07 -11.26
C CYS A 50 -10.92 1.04 -10.55
N ILE A 51 -10.90 2.32 -10.91
CA ILE A 51 -10.08 3.36 -10.25
C ILE A 51 -10.26 3.40 -8.73
N PRO A 52 -11.48 3.49 -8.16
CA PRO A 52 -11.64 3.52 -6.70
C PRO A 52 -11.15 2.23 -6.05
N VAL A 53 -11.34 1.07 -6.69
CA VAL A 53 -10.86 -0.22 -6.19
C VAL A 53 -9.33 -0.25 -6.14
N VAL A 54 -8.66 0.23 -7.20
CA VAL A 54 -7.20 0.33 -7.26
C VAL A 54 -6.68 1.24 -6.17
N VAL A 55 -7.29 2.42 -5.99
CA VAL A 55 -6.87 3.38 -4.95
C VAL A 55 -6.99 2.76 -3.56
N ILE A 56 -8.12 2.11 -3.25
CA ILE A 56 -8.31 1.42 -1.96
C ILE A 56 -7.25 0.34 -1.79
N ASN A 57 -7.00 -0.47 -2.81
CA ASN A 57 -6.05 -1.56 -2.73
C ASN A 57 -4.60 -1.07 -2.59
N THR A 58 -4.27 0.07 -3.21
CA THR A 58 -2.98 0.76 -3.01
C THR A 58 -2.84 1.26 -1.58
N LEU A 59 -3.89 1.85 -0.99
CA LEU A 59 -3.87 2.29 0.41
C LEU A 59 -3.71 1.10 1.37
N VAL A 60 -4.39 -0.01 1.11
CA VAL A 60 -4.25 -1.25 1.90
C VAL A 60 -2.83 -1.81 1.78
N ALA A 61 -2.28 -1.91 0.57
CA ALA A 61 -0.92 -2.37 0.36
C ALA A 61 0.10 -1.48 1.08
N TRP A 62 -0.09 -0.15 1.05
CA TRP A 62 0.74 0.79 1.80
C TRP A 62 0.63 0.56 3.32
N ALA A 63 -0.58 0.36 3.85
CA ALA A 63 -0.80 0.06 5.26
C ALA A 63 -0.16 -1.28 5.67
N VAL A 64 -0.22 -2.31 4.83
CA VAL A 64 0.42 -3.60 5.06
C VAL A 64 1.95 -3.46 5.09
N VAL A 65 2.53 -2.70 4.16
CA VAL A 65 3.98 -2.43 4.15
C VAL A 65 4.39 -1.64 5.39
N LEU A 66 3.62 -0.63 5.80
CA LEU A 66 3.85 0.11 7.04
C LEU A 66 3.74 -0.78 8.28
N LEU A 67 2.74 -1.66 8.35
CA LEU A 67 2.55 -2.60 9.44
C LEU A 67 3.70 -3.59 9.54
N PHE A 68 4.16 -4.13 8.41
CA PHE A 68 5.32 -5.02 8.35
C PHE A 68 6.62 -4.31 8.74
N TYR A 69 6.80 -3.05 8.31
CA TYR A 69 8.02 -2.29 8.57
C TYR A 69 8.10 -1.77 10.00
N PHE A 70 7.03 -1.15 10.50
CA PHE A 70 7.01 -0.65 11.87
C PHE A 70 6.86 -1.81 12.86
N GLY A 71 5.97 -2.77 12.62
CA GLY A 71 5.71 -3.89 13.53
C GLY A 71 5.48 -3.48 15.00
N PRO A 72 5.24 -4.44 15.91
CA PRO A 72 5.24 -4.14 17.35
C PRO A 72 6.64 -3.71 17.86
N ARG A 73 7.70 -3.85 17.06
CA ARG A 73 9.08 -3.44 17.41
C ARG A 73 9.35 -1.94 17.22
N GLY A 74 8.72 -1.28 16.25
CA GLY A 74 8.82 0.16 16.04
C GLY A 74 8.14 0.95 17.17
N PHE A 75 6.98 0.49 17.63
CA PHE A 75 6.34 1.00 18.86
C PHE A 75 7.23 0.76 20.09
N ARG A 76 7.90 -0.40 20.18
CA ARG A 76 8.88 -0.69 21.23
C ARG A 76 10.17 0.14 21.11
N SER A 77 10.53 0.60 19.93
CA SER A 77 11.68 1.48 19.67
C SER A 77 11.42 2.90 20.17
N THR A 78 10.22 3.44 19.92
CA THR A 78 9.76 4.71 20.51
C THR A 78 9.68 4.61 22.04
N ALA A 79 9.14 3.50 22.57
CA ALA A 79 9.13 3.25 24.02
C ALA A 79 10.53 3.06 24.63
N ARG A 80 11.47 2.45 23.89
CA ARG A 80 12.88 2.30 24.31
C ARG A 80 13.61 3.64 24.30
N ASN A 81 13.35 4.53 23.34
CA ASN A 81 13.94 5.87 23.30
C ASN A 81 13.66 6.67 24.58
N ASN A 82 12.42 6.60 25.10
CA ASN A 82 12.06 7.21 26.37
C ASN A 82 12.83 6.65 27.58
N ASN A 83 13.25 5.38 27.52
CA ASN A 83 14.08 4.78 28.56
C ASN A 83 15.58 5.09 28.37
N VAL A 84 16.04 5.27 27.13
CA VAL A 84 17.43 5.62 26.82
C VAL A 84 17.76 7.03 27.32
N SER A 85 16.84 8.00 27.22
CA SER A 85 17.05 9.34 27.76
C SER A 85 17.23 9.34 29.30
N GLN A 86 16.57 8.42 29.99
CA GLN A 86 16.71 8.22 31.44
C GLN A 86 18.08 7.62 31.78
N VAL A 87 18.53 6.62 31.01
CA VAL A 87 19.85 5.99 31.19
C VAL A 87 20.98 6.98 30.89
N VAL A 88 20.84 7.79 29.84
CA VAL A 88 21.79 8.84 29.48
C VAL A 88 21.88 9.89 30.60
N ARG A 89 20.75 10.32 31.19
CA ARG A 89 20.76 11.25 32.33
C ARG A 89 21.43 10.68 33.58
N MET A 90 21.22 9.39 33.87
CA MET A 90 21.92 8.69 34.96
C MET A 90 23.44 8.65 34.76
N HIS A 91 23.91 8.54 33.51
CA HIS A 91 25.34 8.63 33.22
C HIS A 91 25.85 10.06 33.35
N TYR A 92 25.12 11.07 32.88
CA TYR A 92 25.50 12.48 33.06
C TYR A 92 25.63 12.88 34.54
N GLU A 93 24.75 12.37 35.41
CA GLU A 93 24.85 12.61 36.86
C GLU A 93 26.08 11.94 37.50
N LYS A 94 26.50 10.78 36.97
CA LYS A 94 27.71 10.07 37.44
C LYS A 94 29.01 10.69 36.97
N LEU A 95 29.01 11.43 35.86
CA LEU A 95 30.22 12.05 35.32
C LEU A 95 30.69 13.27 36.14
N GLY A 96 29.90 13.75 37.09
CA GLY A 96 30.23 14.94 37.88
C GLY A 96 30.16 16.22 37.04
N PRO A 97 30.00 17.39 37.68
CA PRO A 97 29.79 18.63 36.95
C PRO A 97 31.01 18.96 36.09
N MET A 98 30.77 19.15 34.78
CA MET A 98 31.77 19.78 33.91
C MET A 98 31.96 21.21 34.40
N LYS A 99 33.17 21.47 34.89
CA LYS A 99 33.63 22.76 35.39
C LYS A 99 33.88 23.72 34.23
#